data_AF-A0A7Y2CZC3-F1
#
_entry.id   AF-A0A7Y2CZC3-F1
#
_cell.length_a   1.000
_cell.length_b   1.000
_cell.length_c   1.000
_cell.angle_alpha   90.00
_cell.angle_beta   90.00
_cell.angle_gamma   90.00
#
_symmetry.space_group_name_H-M   'P 1'
#
loop_
_entity.id
_entity.type
_entity.pdbx_description
1 polymer ?
#
loop_
_entity_poly.entity_id
_entity_poly.type
_entity_poly.pdbx_seq_one_letter_code
_entity_poly.pdbx_strand_id
1 'polypeptide(L)' 'MDVLADLKTFALSNELPDLAEQLDDTALVAMAEIASLDERMKRQLHGHDTHIGAYPGGLGAG' A
#
# COMPACT_ATOMS: atom_id res chain seq x y z
N MET A 1 -6.33 14.60 -8.77
CA MET A 1 -7.35 14.15 -9.72
C MET A 1 -7.57 12.69 -9.43
N ASP A 2 -8.76 12.33 -8.97
CA ASP A 2 -9.10 10.97 -8.59
C ASP A 2 -9.91 10.36 -9.74
N VAL A 3 -9.25 9.52 -10.53
CA VAL A 3 -9.84 8.92 -11.73
C VAL A 3 -11.05 8.05 -11.37
N LEU A 4 -11.05 7.39 -10.20
CA LEU A 4 -12.19 6.56 -9.79
C LEU A 4 -13.39 7.44 -9.41
N ALA A 5 -13.16 8.58 -8.76
CA ALA A 5 -14.21 9.56 -8.49
C ALA A 5 -14.78 10.17 -9.78
N ASP A 6 -13.92 10.47 -10.76
CA ASP A 6 -14.34 10.97 -12.07
C ASP A 6 -15.20 9.94 -12.81
N LEU A 7 -14.78 8.67 -12.80
CA LEU A 7 -15.52 7.58 -13.45
C LEU A 7 -16.84 7.26 -12.75
N LYS A 8 -16.90 7.38 -11.42
CA LYS A 8 -18.14 7.24 -10.64
C LYS A 8 -19.13 8.36 -10.98
N THR A 9 -18.65 9.59 -11.08
CA THR A 9 -19.47 10.74 -11.49
C THR A 9 -20.05 10.55 -12.88
N PHE A 10 -19.25 10.01 -13.81
CA PHE A 10 -19.73 9.61 -15.13
C PHE A 10 -20.80 8.50 -15.04
N ALA A 11 -20.57 7.44 -14.27
CA ALA A 11 -21.53 6.34 -14.11
C ALA A 11 -22.90 6.82 -13.57
N LEU A 12 -22.88 7.67 -12.52
CA LEU A 12 -24.10 8.25 -11.95
C LEU A 12 -24.82 9.17 -12.95
N SER A 13 -24.07 9.96 -13.71
CA SER A 13 -24.63 10.86 -14.73
C SER A 13 -25.25 10.14 -15.92
N ASN A 14 -24.86 8.87 -16.15
CA ASN A 14 -25.38 8.03 -17.23
C ASN A 14 -26.34 6.94 -16.73
N GLU A 15 -26.84 7.05 -15.49
CA GLU A 15 -27.79 6.09 -14.90
C GLU A 15 -27.27 4.65 -14.89
N LEU A 16 -25.97 4.48 -14.61
CA LEU A 16 -25.29 3.18 -14.49
C LEU A 16 -24.99 2.87 -13.01
N PRO A 17 -25.99 2.52 -12.19
CA PRO A 17 -25.81 2.35 -10.74
C PRO A 17 -24.86 1.20 -10.40
N ASP A 18 -24.97 0.07 -11.11
CA ASP A 18 -24.11 -1.11 -10.89
C ASP A 18 -22.63 -0.79 -11.15
N LEU A 19 -22.36 0.06 -12.16
CA LEU A 19 -21.00 0.52 -12.45
C LEU A 19 -20.49 1.45 -11.34
N ALA A 20 -21.33 2.33 -10.82
CA ALA A 20 -20.96 3.21 -9.71
C ALA A 20 -20.65 2.41 -8.43
N GLU A 21 -21.41 1.35 -8.14
CA GLU A 21 -21.16 0.42 -7.03
C GLU A 21 -19.85 -0.34 -7.22
N GLN A 22 -19.61 -0.90 -8.41
CA GLN A 22 -18.36 -1.59 -8.71
C GLN A 22 -17.13 -0.68 -8.56
N LEU A 23 -17.27 0.61 -8.87
CA LEU A 23 -16.21 1.59 -8.68
C LEU A 23 -15.93 1.91 -7.21
N ASP A 24 -16.96 1.89 -6.35
CA ASP A 24 -16.78 2.00 -4.90
C ASP A 24 -16.03 0.79 -4.33
N ASP A 25 -16.41 -0.42 -4.75
CA ASP A 25 -15.71 -1.65 -4.35
C ASP A 25 -14.25 -1.65 -4.83
N THR A 26 -14.02 -1.20 -6.06
CA THR A 26 -12.67 -1.08 -6.63
C THR A 26 -11.82 -0.09 -5.83
N ALA A 27 -12.39 1.05 -5.43
CA ALA A 27 -11.70 2.03 -4.60
C ALA A 27 -11.30 1.43 -3.24
N LEU A 28 -12.19 0.66 -2.61
CA LEU A 28 -11.91 -0.01 -1.33
C LEU A 28 -10.74 -1.01 -1.45
N VAL A 29 -10.76 -1.85 -2.48
CA VAL A 29 -9.68 -2.82 -2.74
C VAL A 29 -8.36 -2.09 -3.04
N ALA A 30 -8.37 -1.08 -3.90
CA ALA A 30 -7.17 -0.31 -4.23
C ALA A 30 -6.56 0.37 -3.00
N MET A 31 -7.38 0.95 -2.13
CA MET A 31 -6.91 1.53 -0.87
C MET A 31 -6.27 0.48 0.04
N ALA A 32 -6.89 -0.69 0.17
CA ALA A 32 -6.35 -1.79 0.97
C ALA A 32 -5.01 -2.31 0.43
N GLU A 33 -4.88 -2.41 -0.89
CA GLU A 33 -3.64 -2.84 -1.55
C GLU A 33 -2.51 -1.82 -1.39
N ILE A 34 -2.81 -0.52 -1.55
CA ILE A 34 -1.82 0.56 -1.36
C ILE A 34 -1.36 0.60 0.10
N ALA A 35 -2.28 0.52 1.07
CA ALA A 35 -1.92 0.47 2.48
C ALA A 35 -1.06 -0.78 2.80
N SER A 36 -1.41 -1.93 2.21
CA SER A 36 -0.62 -3.16 2.35
C SER A 36 0.77 -3.06 1.73
N LEU A 37 0.91 -2.33 0.62
CA LEU A 37 2.19 -2.07 -0.04
C LEU A 37 3.08 -1.16 0.84
N ASP A 38 2.52 -0.09 1.39
CA ASP A 38 3.24 0.81 2.30
C ASP A 38 3.77 0.06 3.53
N GLU A 39 2.94 -0.78 4.15
CA GLU A 39 3.35 -1.63 5.28
C GLU A 39 4.42 -2.67 4.90
N ARG A 40 4.44 -3.15 3.65
CA ARG A 40 5.52 -4.04 3.16
C ARG A 40 6.82 -3.26 2.98
N MET A 41 6.76 -2.07 2.37
CA MET A 41 7.93 -1.21 2.18
C MET A 41 8.54 -0.78 3.51
N LYS A 42 7.69 -0.37 4.46
CA LYS A 42 8.12 -0.01 5.82
C LYS A 42 8.79 -1.16 6.55
N ARG A 43 8.26 -2.39 6.43
CA ARG A 43 8.91 -3.60 6.97
C ARG A 43 10.25 -3.91 6.30
N GLN A 44 10.39 -3.70 4.99
CA GLN A 44 11.66 -3.88 4.29
C GLN A 44 12.73 -2.88 4.73
N LEU A 45 12.36 -1.60 4.91
CA LEU A 45 13.27 -0.57 5.41
C LEU A 45 13.76 -0.89 6.84
N HIS A 46 12.85 -1.23 7.76
CA HIS A 46 13.23 -1.62 9.14
C HIS A 46 14.03 -2.93 9.18
N GLY A 47 13.76 -3.87 8.27
CA GLY A 47 14.54 -5.10 8.15
C GLY A 47 15.96 -4.89 7.64
N HIS A 48 16.21 -3.83 6.86
CA HIS A 48 17.53 -3.50 6.32
C HIS A 48 18.41 -2.75 7.33
N ASP A 49 17.82 -1.92 8.19
CA ASP A 49 18.53 -1.23 9.28
C ASP A 49 19.00 -2.18 10.39
N THR A 50 18.50 -3.42 10.43
CA THR A 50 18.92 -4.40 11.45
C THR A 50 20.23 -5.12 11.08
N HIS A 51 20.85 -4.84 9.92
CA HIS A 51 22.10 -5.49 9.51
C HIS A 51 23.32 -4.56 9.39
N ILE A 52 23.26 -3.35 9.97
CA ILE A 52 24.41 -2.44 10.08
C ILE A 52 24.52 -1.94 11.53
N GLY A 53 24.87 -2.84 12.45
CA GLY A 53 24.98 -2.42 13.86
C GLY A 53 25.19 -3.50 14.90
N ALA A 54 25.89 -4.59 14.59
CA ALA A 54 26.44 -5.45 15.64
C ALA A 54 27.85 -5.86 15.23
N TYR A 55 28.82 -5.03 15.59
CA TYR A 55 30.19 -5.49 15.79
C TYR A 55 30.17 -6.52 16.92
N PRO A 56 30.36 -7.83 16.67
CA PRO A 56 30.72 -8.73 17.75
C PRO A 56 32.18 -8.42 18.03
N GLY A 57 32.42 -7.68 19.11
CA GLY A 57 33.75 -7.27 19.53
C GLY A 57 34.74 -8.42 19.47
N GLY A 58 35.98 -8.11 19.05
CA GLY A 58 37.10 -8.97 19.36
C GLY A 58 37.20 -9.21 20.87
N LEU A 59 37.74 -10.37 21.24
CA LEU A 59 38.65 -10.64 22.36
C LEU A 59 38.68 -12.15 22.60
N GLY A 60 39.88 -12.73 22.65
CA GLY A 60 40.08 -14.10 23.17
C GLY A 60 41.24 -14.85 22.53
N ALA A 61 42.47 -14.49 22.90
CA ALA A 61 43.63 -15.36 22.75
C ALA A 61 43.50 -16.57 23.68
N GLY A 62 43.97 -17.73 23.22
CA GLY A 62 44.10 -18.98 23.98
C GLY A 62 44.76 -20.05 23.14
#